data_AF-A0A933CZ58-F1
#
_entry.id   AF-A0A933CZ58-F1
#
_cell.length_a   1.000
_cell.length_b   1.000
_cell.length_c   1.000
_cell.angle_alpha   90.00
_cell.angle_beta   90.00
_cell.angle_gamma   90.00
#
_symmetry.space_group_name_H-M   'P 1'
#
loop_
_entity.id
_entity.type
_entity.pdbx_description
1 polymer ?
#
loop_
_entity_poly.entity_id
_entity_poly.type
_entity_poly.pdbx_seq_one_letter_code
_entity_poly.pdbx_strand_id
1 'polypeptide(L)'
;MTKRAPLVAQFGRSVERLREVLSLEKQDFVRDSAILRFEIALDLSWKALRTYLLEVHGVRCFSPKSCIREAYRIGVLEYQDAWLDYIDMRNIAVHTYNENVAEDVYRKLPAALRCFEELYSRLQSP
;
A
#
# COMPACT_ATOMS: atom_id res chain seq x y z
N MET A 1 -17.72 12.78 12.85
CA MET A 1 -16.95 12.96 11.60
C MET A 1 -16.32 11.62 11.23
N THR A 2 -16.62 11.09 10.06
CA THR A 2 -16.08 9.82 9.55
C THR A 2 -14.58 9.96 9.30
N LYS A 3 -13.78 8.97 9.72
CA LYS A 3 -12.30 8.99 9.56
C LYS A 3 -11.86 8.61 8.15
N ARG A 4 -12.77 8.11 7.30
CA ARG A 4 -12.50 7.65 5.93
C ARG A 4 -11.91 8.74 5.02
N ALA A 5 -12.59 9.87 4.86
CA ALA A 5 -12.18 10.93 3.94
C ALA A 5 -10.72 11.42 4.16
N PRO A 6 -10.28 11.76 5.38
CA PRO A 6 -8.90 12.19 5.59
C PRO A 6 -7.88 11.06 5.35
N LEU A 7 -8.20 9.81 5.69
CA LEU A 7 -7.32 8.66 5.45
C LEU A 7 -7.16 8.35 3.96
N VAL A 8 -8.25 8.37 3.20
CA VAL A 8 -8.20 8.18 1.74
C VAL A 8 -7.39 9.30 1.08
N ALA A 9 -7.55 10.55 1.53
CA ALA A 9 -6.75 11.67 1.02
C ALA A 9 -5.25 11.54 1.37
N GLN A 10 -4.92 11.07 2.58
CA GLN A 10 -3.53 10.79 2.98
C GLN A 10 -2.94 9.65 2.14
N PHE A 11 -3.71 8.58 1.93
CA PHE A 11 -3.29 7.46 1.10
C PHE A 11 -3.02 7.90 -0.34
N GLY A 12 -3.92 8.65 -0.97
CA GLY A 12 -3.72 9.20 -2.32
C GLY A 12 -2.42 10.00 -2.45
N ARG A 13 -2.15 10.91 -1.49
CA ARG A 13 -0.88 11.65 -1.45
C ARG A 13 0.34 10.73 -1.32
N SER A 14 0.26 9.67 -0.52
CA SER A 14 1.38 8.72 -0.39
C SER A 14 1.66 7.95 -1.69
N VAL A 15 0.61 7.62 -2.47
CA VAL A 15 0.74 6.99 -3.79
C VAL A 15 1.43 7.94 -4.78
N GLU A 16 1.02 9.20 -4.84
CA GLU A 16 1.68 10.22 -5.67
C GLU A 16 3.15 10.38 -5.30
N ARG A 17 3.45 10.38 -4.01
CA ARG A 17 4.83 10.50 -3.50
C ARG A 17 5.67 9.28 -3.86
N LEU A 18 5.11 8.07 -3.83
CA LEU A 18 5.82 6.87 -4.28
C LEU A 18 6.05 6.90 -5.80
N ARG A 19 5.06 7.35 -6.58
CA ARG A 19 5.18 7.53 -8.04
C ARG A 19 6.29 8.51 -8.40
N GLU A 20 6.31 9.66 -7.72
CA GLU A 20 7.32 10.72 -7.90
C GLU A 20 8.74 10.15 -7.74
N VAL A 21 9.03 9.48 -6.61
CA VAL A 21 10.39 8.98 -6.36
C VAL A 21 10.80 7.84 -7.31
N LEU A 22 9.85 6.99 -7.72
CA LEU A 22 10.10 5.93 -8.71
C LEU A 22 10.31 6.46 -10.14
N SER A 23 9.95 7.72 -10.41
CA SER A 23 10.20 8.37 -11.70
C SER A 23 11.59 9.02 -11.80
N LEU A 24 12.31 9.13 -10.67
CA LEU A 24 13.66 9.67 -10.63
C LEU A 24 14.68 8.63 -11.08
N GLU A 25 15.84 9.11 -11.54
CA GLU A 25 16.99 8.23 -11.79
C GLU A 25 17.39 7.51 -10.50
N LYS A 26 17.58 6.21 -10.59
CA LYS A 26 17.92 5.38 -9.43
C LYS A 26 19.32 5.73 -8.92
N GLN A 27 19.36 6.18 -7.67
CA GLN A 27 20.55 6.32 -6.83
C GLN A 27 20.23 5.73 -5.45
N ASP A 28 21.23 5.44 -4.62
CA ASP A 28 21.02 4.74 -3.34
C ASP A 28 20.02 5.48 -2.44
N PHE A 29 20.14 6.81 -2.29
CA PHE A 29 19.18 7.59 -1.51
C PHE A 29 17.78 7.64 -2.14
N VAL A 30 17.67 7.54 -3.47
CA VAL A 30 16.38 7.47 -4.18
C VAL A 30 15.72 6.12 -3.92
N ARG A 31 16.51 5.05 -3.96
CA ARG A 31 16.07 3.69 -3.62
C ARG A 31 15.52 3.64 -2.20
N ASP A 32 16.30 4.12 -1.24
CA ASP A 32 15.94 4.07 0.18
C ASP A 32 14.70 4.95 0.46
N SER A 33 14.63 6.13 -0.16
CA SER A 33 13.44 7.00 -0.13
C SER A 33 12.21 6.30 -0.72
N ALA A 34 12.35 5.55 -1.82
CA ALA A 34 11.25 4.79 -2.40
C ALA A 34 10.76 3.68 -1.49
N ILE A 35 11.66 2.97 -0.81
CA ILE A 35 11.31 1.93 0.17
C ILE A 35 10.52 2.55 1.32
N LEU A 36 10.99 3.67 1.89
CA LEU A 36 10.27 4.38 2.95
C LEU A 36 8.87 4.83 2.49
N ARG A 37 8.76 5.39 1.27
CA ARG A 37 7.47 5.82 0.71
C ARG A 37 6.53 4.64 0.48
N PHE A 38 7.05 3.48 0.11
CA PHE A 38 6.28 2.24 0.05
C PHE A 38 5.74 1.84 1.42
N GLU A 39 6.56 1.86 2.48
CA GLU A 39 6.09 1.50 3.83
C GLU A 39 4.97 2.43 4.31
N ILE A 40 5.11 3.73 4.06
CA ILE A 40 4.09 4.74 4.39
C ILE A 40 2.81 4.48 3.59
N ALA A 41 2.92 4.24 2.28
CA ALA A 41 1.78 3.97 1.42
C ALA A 41 1.05 2.68 1.83
N LEU A 42 1.80 1.63 2.18
CA LEU A 42 1.24 0.38 2.67
C LEU A 42 0.48 0.60 3.98
N ASP A 43 1.05 1.32 4.95
CA ASP A 43 0.38 1.61 6.22
C ASP A 43 -0.90 2.43 6.06
N LEU A 44 -0.89 3.44 5.19
CA LEU A 44 -2.08 4.24 4.89
C LEU A 44 -3.12 3.45 4.11
N SER A 45 -2.71 2.57 3.19
CA SER A 45 -3.60 1.77 2.35
C SER A 45 -4.53 0.89 3.19
N TRP A 46 -3.99 0.14 4.16
CA TRP A 46 -4.80 -0.78 4.96
C TRP A 46 -5.67 -0.03 5.97
N LYS A 47 -5.24 1.14 6.45
CA LYS A 47 -6.06 2.01 7.30
C LYS A 47 -7.25 2.59 6.54
N ALA A 48 -7.01 3.08 5.32
CA ALA A 48 -8.06 3.59 4.44
C ALA A 48 -9.05 2.47 4.07
N LEU A 49 -8.53 1.31 3.64
CA LEU A 49 -9.35 0.13 3.33
C LEU A 49 -10.18 -0.32 4.54
N ARG A 50 -9.58 -0.39 5.74
CA ARG A 50 -10.29 -0.75 6.97
C ARG A 50 -11.48 0.18 7.24
N THR A 51 -11.30 1.50 7.06
CA THR A 51 -12.41 2.43 7.24
C THR A 51 -13.48 2.29 6.16
N TYR A 52 -13.08 2.00 4.91
CA TYR A 52 -14.02 1.77 3.83
C TYR A 52 -14.85 0.49 4.06
N LEU A 53 -14.20 -0.63 4.40
CA LEU A 53 -14.87 -1.89 4.72
C LEU A 53 -15.90 -1.72 5.86
N LEU A 54 -15.55 -0.96 6.89
CA LEU A 54 -16.45 -0.70 8.02
C LEU A 54 -17.60 0.23 7.64
N GLU A 55 -17.32 1.35 6.99
CA GLU A 55 -18.31 2.40 6.74
C GLU A 55 -19.26 2.07 5.56
N VAL A 56 -18.78 1.36 4.53
CA VAL A 56 -19.56 1.04 3.32
C VAL A 56 -20.19 -0.35 3.40
N HIS A 57 -19.46 -1.34 3.94
CA HIS A 57 -19.91 -2.74 3.95
C HIS A 57 -20.24 -3.28 5.34
N GLY A 58 -20.04 -2.51 6.42
CA GLY A 58 -20.24 -2.98 7.79
C GLY A 58 -19.24 -4.05 8.24
N VAL A 59 -18.17 -4.29 7.47
CA VAL A 59 -17.19 -5.35 7.71
C VAL A 59 -16.05 -4.84 8.60
N ARG A 60 -15.75 -5.57 9.67
CA ARG A 60 -14.63 -5.27 10.58
C ARG A 60 -13.42 -6.12 10.24
N CYS A 61 -12.27 -5.46 10.07
CA CYS A 61 -10.97 -6.09 10.01
C CYS A 61 -10.02 -5.42 11.01
N PHE A 62 -8.99 -6.16 11.44
CA PHE A 62 -8.13 -5.76 12.57
C PHE A 62 -6.63 -5.82 12.25
N SER A 63 -6.27 -6.23 11.05
CA SER A 63 -4.89 -6.34 10.58
C SER A 63 -4.81 -6.11 9.07
N PRO A 64 -3.65 -5.73 8.50
CA PRO A 64 -3.50 -5.57 7.05
C PRO A 64 -3.95 -6.81 6.27
N LYS A 65 -3.49 -8.00 6.67
CA LYS A 65 -3.87 -9.27 6.01
C LYS A 65 -5.37 -9.56 6.11
N SER A 66 -6.01 -9.30 7.26
CA SER A 66 -7.46 -9.50 7.39
C SER A 66 -8.25 -8.52 6.52
N CYS A 67 -7.82 -7.26 6.42
CA CYS A 67 -8.50 -6.27 5.58
C CYS A 67 -8.40 -6.64 4.09
N ILE A 68 -7.24 -7.07 3.61
CA ILE A 68 -7.07 -7.53 2.21
C ILE A 68 -7.94 -8.76 1.93
N ARG A 69 -7.95 -9.75 2.83
CA ARG A 69 -8.80 -10.95 2.67
C ARG A 69 -10.28 -10.62 2.62
N GLU A 70 -10.75 -9.71 3.46
CA GLU A 70 -12.14 -9.25 3.41
C GLU A 70 -12.44 -8.49 2.12
N ALA A 71 -11.51 -7.63 1.66
CA ALA A 71 -11.66 -6.92 0.39
C ALA A 71 -11.78 -7.87 -0.81
N TYR A 72 -11.04 -8.98 -0.82
CA TYR A 72 -11.20 -10.04 -1.81
C TYR A 72 -12.55 -10.75 -1.68
N ARG A 73 -12.93 -11.11 -0.46
CA ARG A 73 -14.18 -11.85 -0.20
C ARG A 73 -15.42 -11.10 -0.68
N ILE A 74 -15.44 -9.78 -0.57
CA ILE A 74 -16.60 -8.96 -0.94
C ILE A 74 -16.45 -8.27 -2.31
N GLY A 75 -15.37 -8.53 -3.05
CA GLY A 75 -15.16 -8.03 -4.41
C GLY A 75 -14.73 -6.57 -4.53
N VAL A 76 -14.25 -5.94 -3.45
CA VAL A 76 -13.63 -4.60 -3.52
C VAL A 76 -12.33 -4.65 -4.31
N LEU A 77 -11.55 -5.71 -4.10
CA LEU A 77 -10.34 -6.02 -4.85
C LEU A 77 -10.50 -7.37 -5.54
N GLU A 78 -9.93 -7.51 -6.72
CA GLU A 78 -9.76 -8.81 -7.37
C GLU A 78 -8.69 -9.61 -6.64
N TYR A 79 -8.87 -10.94 -6.57
CA TYR A 79 -7.91 -11.81 -5.91
C TYR A 79 -6.56 -11.74 -6.65
N GLN A 80 -5.57 -11.19 -5.96
CA GLN A 80 -4.19 -11.10 -6.43
C GLN A 80 -3.26 -11.54 -5.30
N ASP A 81 -2.38 -12.50 -5.54
CA ASP A 81 -1.44 -12.97 -4.49
C ASP A 81 -0.49 -11.83 -4.02
N ALA A 82 -0.25 -10.85 -4.89
CA ALA A 82 0.71 -9.77 -4.69
C ALA A 82 0.50 -8.92 -3.42
N TRP A 83 -0.74 -8.67 -2.97
CA TRP A 83 -0.95 -7.84 -1.77
C TRP A 83 -0.45 -8.48 -0.49
N LEU A 84 -0.64 -9.81 -0.35
CA LEU A 84 -0.14 -10.53 0.82
C LEU A 84 1.39 -10.52 0.81
N ASP A 85 2.00 -10.68 -0.36
CA ASP A 85 3.44 -10.58 -0.53
C ASP A 85 3.98 -9.19 -0.17
N TYR A 86 3.30 -8.11 -0.53
CA TYR A 86 3.74 -6.75 -0.15
C TYR A 86 3.59 -6.49 1.34
N ILE A 87 2.56 -7.04 1.98
CA ILE A 87 2.43 -6.98 3.44
C ILE A 87 3.60 -7.70 4.11
N ASP A 88 4.01 -8.85 3.58
CA ASP A 88 5.16 -9.60 4.09
C ASP A 88 6.49 -8.94 3.73
N MET A 89 6.58 -8.29 2.57
CA MET A 89 7.75 -7.52 2.13
C MET A 89 8.08 -6.40 3.10
N ARG A 90 7.09 -5.77 3.73
CA ARG A 90 7.33 -4.77 4.79
C ARG A 90 8.08 -5.34 5.99
N ASN A 91 7.88 -6.62 6.33
CA ASN A 91 8.65 -7.24 7.41
C ASN A 91 10.11 -7.46 7.04
N ILE A 92 10.42 -7.53 5.74
CA ILE A 92 11.78 -7.69 5.22
C ILE A 92 12.44 -6.31 5.03
N ALA A 93 11.65 -5.27 4.76
CA ALA A 93 12.13 -3.90 4.56
C ALA A 93 12.89 -3.31 5.76
N VAL A 94 12.74 -3.86 6.96
CA VAL A 94 13.55 -3.47 8.14
C VAL A 94 15.01 -3.93 8.04
N HIS A 95 15.31 -4.87 7.13
CA HIS A 95 16.65 -5.41 6.88
C HIS A 95 17.37 -4.75 5.70
N THR A 96 16.90 -3.59 5.26
CA THR A 96 17.45 -2.85 4.11
C THR A 96 18.83 -2.24 4.35
N TYR A 97 19.35 -2.31 5.58
CA TYR A 97 20.79 -2.12 5.83
C TYR A 97 21.65 -3.13 5.06
N ASN A 98 21.08 -4.25 4.62
CA ASN A 98 21.66 -5.13 3.62
C ASN A 98 21.25 -4.64 2.23
N GLU A 99 22.23 -4.17 1.46
CA GLU A 99 22.05 -3.63 0.10
C GLU A 99 21.32 -4.61 -0.84
N ASN A 100 21.58 -5.91 -0.75
CA ASN A 100 20.90 -6.90 -1.59
C ASN A 100 19.39 -6.96 -1.27
N VAL A 101 19.03 -6.83 0.01
CA VAL A 101 17.64 -6.78 0.46
C VAL A 101 16.98 -5.49 -0.03
N ALA A 102 17.66 -4.35 0.07
CA ALA A 102 17.15 -3.08 -0.44
C ALA A 102 16.89 -3.13 -1.95
N GLU A 103 17.79 -3.74 -2.71
CA GLU A 103 17.62 -3.98 -4.14
C GLU A 103 16.44 -4.90 -4.48
N ASP A 104 16.29 -5.99 -3.74
CA ASP A 104 15.17 -6.92 -3.92
C ASP A 104 13.82 -6.27 -3.64
N VAL A 105 13.72 -5.44 -2.59
CA VAL A 105 12.52 -4.67 -2.27
C VAL A 105 12.25 -3.62 -3.34
N TYR A 106 13.27 -2.84 -3.72
CA TYR A 106 13.13 -1.76 -4.70
C TYR A 106 12.60 -2.25 -6.05
N ARG A 107 13.09 -3.40 -6.53
CA ARG A 107 12.64 -4.02 -7.79
C ARG A 107 11.14 -4.34 -7.82
N LYS A 108 10.50 -4.53 -6.66
CA LYS A 108 9.07 -4.85 -6.55
C LYS A 108 8.18 -3.60 -6.46
N LEU A 109 8.75 -2.43 -6.16
CA LEU A 109 7.98 -1.21 -5.89
C LEU A 109 7.12 -0.73 -7.08
N PRO A 110 7.55 -0.83 -8.36
CA PRO A 110 6.68 -0.45 -9.48
C PRO A 110 5.40 -1.29 -9.57
N ALA A 111 5.46 -2.58 -9.20
CA ALA A 111 4.28 -3.44 -9.15
C ALA A 111 3.40 -3.13 -7.94
N ALA A 112 4.01 -2.86 -6.77
CA ALA A 112 3.29 -2.41 -5.59
C ALA A 112 2.56 -1.08 -5.83
N LEU A 113 3.19 -0.14 -6.52
CA LEU A 113 2.57 1.15 -6.90
C LEU A 113 1.27 0.94 -7.67
N ARG A 114 1.27 0.06 -8.69
CA ARG A 114 0.05 -0.25 -9.47
C ARG A 114 -1.07 -0.80 -8.59
N CYS A 115 -0.75 -1.67 -7.64
CA CYS A 115 -1.74 -2.18 -6.69
C CYS A 115 -2.30 -1.06 -5.79
N PHE A 116 -1.46 -0.12 -5.36
CA PHE A 116 -1.92 1.04 -4.59
C PHE A 116 -2.79 1.99 -5.40
N GLU A 117 -2.46 2.24 -6.66
CA GLU A 117 -3.26 3.04 -7.58
C GLU A 117 -4.64 2.43 -7.81
N GLU A 118 -4.71 1.10 -8.01
CA GLU A 118 -5.96 0.38 -8.16
C GLU A 118 -6.80 0.43 -6.88
N LEU A 119 -6.22 0.16 -5.70
CA LEU A 119 -6.97 0.30 -4.46
C LEU A 119 -7.47 1.74 -4.28
N TYR A 120 -6.64 2.75 -4.57
CA TYR A 120 -7.03 4.14 -4.42
C TYR A 120 -8.25 4.49 -5.29
N SER A 121 -8.29 4.03 -6.55
CA SER A 121 -9.42 4.25 -7.45
C SER A 121 -10.72 3.60 -6.91
N ARG A 122 -10.62 2.38 -6.37
CA ARG A 122 -11.75 1.65 -5.76
C ARG A 122 -12.29 2.37 -4.54
N LEU A 123 -11.41 2.91 -3.68
CA LEU A 123 -11.82 3.62 -2.47
C LEU A 123 -12.44 5.01 -2.71
N GLN A 124 -12.26 5.57 -3.92
CA GLN A 124 -12.92 6.81 -4.36
C GLN A 124 -14.32 6.55 -4.94
N SER A 125 -14.62 5.31 -5.31
CA SER A 125 -15.93 4.94 -5.84
C SER A 125 -16.98 4.94 -4.72
N PRO A 126 -18.22 5.42 -4.97
CA PRO A 126 -19.28 5.55 -3.96
C PRO A 126 -19.60 4.27 -3.20
#